data_AF-A0A352WY76-F1
#
_entry.id   AF-A0A352WY76-F1
#
_cell.length_a   1.000
_cell.length_b   1.000
_cell.length_c   1.000
_cell.angle_alpha   90.00
_cell.angle_beta   90.00
_cell.angle_gamma   90.00
#
_symmetry.space_group_name_H-M   'P 1'
#
loop_
_entity.id
_entity.type
_entity.pdbx_description
1 polymer ?
#
loop_
_entity_poly.entity_id
_entity_poly.type
_entity_poly.pdbx_seq_one_letter_code
_entity_poly.pdbx_strand_id
1 'polypeptide(L)'
;VKGIGAKGLAYVRWADAEPNCSFKKFLGEGDLDRILHTLGAEQGDVVLIVADKNSVTLPVLGALRLEVGKQLELIPKDVFKFVWIVDFPFFEKDEESGEWVAMHHPFTMPKEECLQYLESDPGKVVAKAYDLTLNGT
;
A
#
# COMPACT_ATOMS: atom_id res chain seq x y z
N VAL A 1 -5.76 -4.68 14.89
CA VAL A 1 -4.46 -4.10 15.28
C VAL A 1 -4.65 -2.66 15.75
N LYS A 2 -4.69 -2.39 17.06
CA LYS A 2 -4.60 -1.02 17.59
C LYS A 2 -3.12 -0.65 17.67
N GLY A 3 -2.73 0.55 17.24
CA GLY A 3 -1.35 1.05 17.38
C GLY A 3 -0.47 1.06 16.12
N ILE A 4 -1.02 0.79 14.92
CA ILE A 4 -0.26 0.87 13.64
C ILE A 4 -0.36 2.23 12.92
N GLY A 5 -0.77 3.29 13.62
CA GLY A 5 -0.74 4.66 13.10
C GLY A 5 -2.01 5.15 12.38
N ALA A 6 -2.88 4.27 11.89
CA ALA A 6 -4.15 4.71 11.30
C ALA A 6 -5.12 5.28 12.34
N LYS A 7 -5.76 6.40 12.00
CA LYS A 7 -6.78 7.08 12.84
C LYS A 7 -8.09 6.29 12.94
N GLY A 8 -8.37 5.42 11.98
CA GLY A 8 -9.56 4.58 11.96
C GLY A 8 -9.49 3.51 10.89
N LEU A 9 -10.42 2.56 10.98
CA LEU A 9 -10.63 1.52 9.98
C LEU A 9 -12.13 1.50 9.65
N ALA A 10 -12.48 2.00 8.47
CA ALA A 10 -13.83 1.89 7.94
C ALA A 10 -14.02 0.49 7.32
N TYR A 11 -15.25 0.00 7.30
CA TYR A 11 -15.55 -1.28 6.66
C TYR A 11 -16.94 -1.29 6.02
N VAL A 12 -17.07 -2.09 4.97
CA VAL A 12 -18.34 -2.51 4.38
C VAL A 12 -18.50 -4.00 4.65
N ARG A 13 -19.66 -4.40 5.17
CA ARG A 13 -20.00 -5.80 5.39
C ARG A 13 -21.15 -6.17 4.46
N TRP A 14 -20.97 -7.18 3.62
CA TRP A 14 -22.00 -7.68 2.71
C TRP A 14 -22.47 -9.07 3.14
N ALA A 15 -23.01 -9.18 4.34
CA ALA A 15 -23.48 -10.47 4.87
C ALA A 15 -24.89 -10.85 4.37
N ASP A 16 -25.73 -9.84 4.13
CA ASP A 16 -27.14 -10.01 3.76
C ASP A 16 -27.36 -9.67 2.28
N ALA A 17 -28.61 -9.52 1.85
CA ALA A 17 -28.94 -9.14 0.47
C ALA A 17 -28.30 -7.80 0.04
N GLU A 18 -28.15 -6.86 0.97
CA GLU A 18 -27.54 -5.55 0.72
C GLU A 18 -26.28 -5.33 1.57
N PRO A 19 -25.27 -4.63 1.03
CA PRO A 19 -24.09 -4.21 1.77
C PRO A 19 -24.39 -3.11 2.79
N ASN A 20 -23.77 -3.21 3.97
CA ASN A 20 -23.93 -2.27 5.08
C ASN A 20 -22.59 -1.65 5.48
N CYS A 21 -22.57 -0.33 5.70
CA CYS A 21 -21.44 0.40 6.26
C CYS A 21 -21.90 1.63 7.08
N SER A 22 -21.14 1.98 8.13
CA SER A 22 -21.47 3.08 9.05
C SER A 22 -21.36 4.47 8.42
N PHE A 23 -20.65 4.57 7.29
CA PHE A 23 -20.41 5.81 6.56
C PHE A 23 -21.30 5.95 5.30
N LYS A 24 -22.29 5.06 5.10
CA LYS A 24 -23.21 5.08 3.94
C LYS A 24 -23.86 6.44 3.71
N LYS A 25 -24.21 7.15 4.79
CA LYS A 25 -24.82 8.50 4.75
C LYS A 25 -23.91 9.60 4.18
N PHE A 26 -22.61 9.35 4.06
CA PHE A 26 -21.63 10.30 3.52
C PHE A 26 -21.25 9.98 2.07
N LEU A 27 -21.77 8.89 1.51
CA LEU A 27 -21.55 8.50 0.13
C LEU A 27 -22.62 9.10 -0.77
N GLY A 28 -22.22 9.48 -1.99
CA GLY A 28 -23.16 9.85 -3.04
C GLY A 28 -23.91 8.63 -3.57
N GLU A 29 -24.93 8.89 -4.38
CA GLU A 29 -25.68 7.84 -5.06
C GLU A 29 -24.75 6.99 -5.95
N GLY A 30 -24.78 5.67 -5.77
CA GLY A 30 -23.95 4.72 -6.52
C GLY A 30 -22.47 4.63 -6.11
N ASP A 31 -21.98 5.46 -5.18
CA ASP A 31 -20.56 5.41 -4.77
C ASP A 31 -20.21 4.09 -4.07
N LEU A 32 -21.12 3.57 -3.23
CA LEU A 32 -20.90 2.28 -2.58
C LEU A 32 -20.77 1.15 -3.61
N ASP A 33 -21.65 1.14 -4.61
CA ASP A 33 -21.64 0.13 -5.68
C ASP A 33 -20.36 0.21 -6.50
N ARG A 34 -19.88 1.44 -6.80
CA ARG A 34 -18.60 1.65 -7.48
C ARG A 34 -17.42 1.13 -6.67
N ILE A 35 -17.41 1.34 -5.35
CA ILE A 35 -16.36 0.80 -4.46
C ILE A 35 -16.37 -0.73 -4.51
N LEU A 36 -17.54 -1.34 -4.31
CA LEU A 36 -17.67 -2.80 -4.28
C LEU A 36 -17.29 -3.43 -5.64
N HIS A 37 -17.75 -2.83 -6.73
CA HIS A 37 -17.40 -3.25 -8.09
C HIS A 37 -15.90 -3.14 -8.37
N THR A 38 -15.27 -2.04 -7.98
CA THR A 38 -13.82 -1.84 -8.18
C THR A 38 -12.99 -2.90 -7.45
N LEU A 39 -13.47 -3.34 -6.29
CA LEU A 39 -12.82 -4.36 -5.47
C LEU A 39 -13.19 -5.79 -5.86
N GLY A 40 -14.19 -5.97 -6.75
CA GLY A 40 -14.75 -7.28 -7.06
C GLY A 40 -15.38 -7.97 -5.84
N ALA A 41 -15.92 -7.19 -4.90
CA ALA A 41 -16.52 -7.71 -3.69
C ALA A 41 -17.90 -8.34 -3.97
N GLU A 42 -18.19 -9.45 -3.31
CA GLU A 42 -19.43 -10.20 -3.45
C GLU A 42 -20.16 -10.37 -2.11
N GLN A 43 -21.39 -10.89 -2.15
CA GLN A 43 -22.09 -11.27 -0.94
C GLN A 43 -21.29 -12.35 -0.18
N GLY A 44 -21.03 -12.09 1.09
CA GLY A 44 -20.13 -12.87 1.94
C GLY A 44 -18.87 -12.10 2.34
N ASP A 45 -18.51 -11.05 1.60
CA ASP A 45 -17.26 -10.34 1.81
C ASP A 45 -17.33 -9.23 2.87
N VAL A 46 -16.14 -8.87 3.34
CA VAL A 46 -15.90 -7.66 4.13
C VAL A 46 -14.82 -6.84 3.44
N VAL A 47 -15.15 -5.59 3.11
CA VAL A 47 -14.19 -4.61 2.59
C VAL A 47 -13.66 -3.79 3.76
N LEU A 48 -12.34 -3.69 3.89
CA LEU A 48 -11.65 -2.90 4.91
C LEU A 48 -10.97 -1.70 4.26
N ILE A 49 -11.22 -0.50 4.79
CA ILE A 49 -10.80 0.77 4.18
C ILE A 49 -10.04 1.62 5.20
N VAL A 50 -8.87 2.09 4.80
CA VAL A 50 -8.06 3.07 5.52
C VAL A 50 -7.88 4.28 4.61
N ALA A 51 -8.09 5.47 5.14
CA ALA A 51 -7.95 6.73 4.42
C ALA A 51 -7.03 7.68 5.22
N ASP A 52 -5.80 7.82 4.76
CA ASP A 52 -4.77 8.72 5.30
C ASP A 52 -3.72 9.00 4.20
N LYS A 53 -2.63 9.71 4.51
CA LYS A 53 -1.46 9.84 3.61
C LYS A 53 -0.93 8.46 3.21
N ASN A 54 -0.29 8.37 2.04
CA ASN A 54 0.30 7.12 1.55
C ASN A 54 1.30 6.51 2.55
N SER A 55 2.10 7.34 3.22
CA SER A 55 3.07 6.95 4.25
C SER A 55 2.45 6.26 5.47
N VAL A 56 1.14 6.41 5.69
CA VAL A 56 0.38 5.72 6.74
C VAL A 56 -0.47 4.60 6.15
N THR A 57 -1.21 4.88 5.09
CA THR A 57 -2.20 3.95 4.50
C THR A 57 -1.55 2.67 3.99
N LEU A 58 -0.45 2.77 3.23
CA LEU A 58 0.17 1.61 2.59
C LEU A 58 0.78 0.63 3.63
N PRO A 59 1.55 1.08 4.64
CA PRO A 59 2.04 0.19 5.69
C PRO A 59 0.92 -0.44 6.51
N VAL A 60 -0.11 0.34 6.86
CA VAL A 60 -1.26 -0.16 7.65
C VAL A 60 -2.01 -1.25 6.91
N LEU A 61 -2.36 -1.02 5.65
CA LEU A 61 -3.07 -2.02 4.84
C LEU A 61 -2.20 -3.24 4.55
N GLY A 62 -0.88 -3.05 4.34
CA GLY A 62 0.08 -4.15 4.21
C GLY A 62 0.11 -5.05 5.45
N ALA A 63 0.19 -4.46 6.64
CA ALA A 63 0.16 -5.18 7.91
C ALA A 63 -1.21 -5.87 8.15
N LEU A 64 -2.31 -5.17 7.87
CA LEU A 64 -3.66 -5.72 8.00
C LEU A 64 -3.88 -6.92 7.07
N ARG A 65 -3.43 -6.84 5.82
CA ARG A 65 -3.49 -7.93 4.85
C ARG A 65 -2.77 -9.17 5.36
N LEU A 66 -1.57 -9.01 5.94
CA LEU A 66 -0.81 -10.13 6.51
C LEU A 66 -1.52 -10.72 7.74
N GLU A 67 -2.07 -9.88 8.61
CA GLU A 67 -2.79 -10.32 9.80
C GLU A 67 -4.05 -11.13 9.42
N VAL A 68 -4.87 -10.62 8.49
CA VAL A 68 -6.04 -11.34 7.97
C VAL A 68 -5.62 -12.65 7.30
N GLY A 69 -4.57 -12.63 6.48
CA GLY A 69 -4.04 -13.83 5.83
C GLY A 69 -3.59 -14.91 6.83
N LYS A 70 -3.03 -14.52 7.98
CA LYS A 70 -2.67 -15.45 9.06
C LYS A 70 -3.90 -16.01 9.77
N GLN A 71 -4.86 -15.16 10.12
CA GLN A 71 -6.09 -15.58 10.82
C GLN A 71 -6.96 -16.51 9.98
N LEU A 72 -6.99 -16.31 8.68
CA LEU A 72 -7.72 -17.15 7.72
C LEU A 72 -6.88 -18.31 7.17
N GLU A 73 -5.65 -18.51 7.67
CA GLU A 73 -4.72 -19.57 7.25
C GLU A 73 -4.44 -19.61 5.73
N LEU A 74 -4.46 -18.44 5.08
CA LEU A 74 -4.28 -18.30 3.63
C LEU A 74 -2.82 -18.30 3.17
N ILE A 75 -1.87 -18.26 4.10
CA ILE A 75 -0.43 -18.22 3.81
C ILE A 75 0.13 -19.65 3.82
N PRO A 76 0.52 -20.22 2.66
CA PRO A 76 1.06 -21.57 2.60
C PRO A 76 2.41 -21.66 3.33
N LYS A 77 2.59 -22.69 4.16
CA LYS A 77 3.80 -22.85 5.00
C LYS A 77 4.98 -23.45 4.26
N ASP A 78 4.72 -24.34 3.30
CA ASP A 78 5.75 -25.13 2.61
C ASP A 78 6.00 -24.66 1.17
N VAL A 79 5.72 -23.39 0.89
CA VAL A 79 5.92 -22.77 -0.43
C VAL A 79 6.88 -21.59 -0.30
N PHE A 80 7.90 -21.58 -1.16
CA PHE A 80 8.83 -20.46 -1.28
C PHE A 80 8.47 -19.60 -2.48
N LYS A 81 8.19 -18.32 -2.24
CA LYS A 81 7.93 -17.30 -3.24
C LYS A 81 9.02 -16.24 -3.17
N PHE A 82 9.91 -16.28 -4.16
CA PHE A 82 10.93 -15.26 -4.36
C PHE A 82 10.40 -14.16 -5.27
N VAL A 83 10.77 -12.92 -4.99
CA VAL A 83 10.51 -11.77 -5.87
C VAL A 83 11.70 -10.82 -5.82
N TRP A 84 12.07 -10.30 -6.99
CA TRP A 84 12.97 -9.16 -7.10
C TRP A 84 12.13 -7.88 -7.08
N ILE A 85 12.41 -7.00 -6.14
CA ILE A 85 11.92 -5.63 -6.16
C ILE A 85 13.03 -4.80 -6.80
N VAL A 86 12.68 -4.09 -7.85
CA VAL A 86 13.58 -3.23 -8.62
C VAL A 86 12.93 -1.85 -8.76
N ASP A 87 13.67 -0.91 -9.33
CA ASP A 87 13.15 0.41 -9.69
C ASP A 87 12.73 1.24 -8.47
N PHE A 88 13.50 1.12 -7.40
CA PHE A 88 13.36 1.97 -6.23
C PHE A 88 13.58 3.45 -6.60
N PRO A 89 12.84 4.38 -5.97
CA PRO A 89 13.19 5.79 -6.01
C PRO A 89 14.62 6.01 -5.52
N PHE A 90 15.34 6.91 -6.18
CA PHE A 90 16.68 7.29 -5.75
C PHE A 90 16.64 8.20 -4.53
N PHE A 91 15.73 9.18 -4.58
CA PHE A 91 15.49 10.13 -3.51
C PHE A 91 14.11 9.91 -2.89
N GLU A 92 14.01 10.19 -1.60
CA GLU A 92 12.74 10.38 -0.91
C GLU A 92 12.65 11.81 -0.40
N LYS A 93 11.42 12.33 -0.34
CA LYS A 93 11.19 13.66 0.21
C LYS A 93 10.94 13.51 1.69
N ASP A 94 11.80 14.11 2.49
CA ASP A 94 11.64 14.14 3.94
C ASP A 94 10.41 14.98 4.29
N GLU A 95 9.45 14.41 5.02
CA GLU A 95 8.18 15.08 5.32
C GLU A 95 8.36 16.26 6.29
N GLU A 96 9.41 16.28 7.12
CA GLU A 96 9.65 17.32 8.12
C GLU A 96 10.36 18.55 7.53
N SER A 97 11.48 18.32 6.85
CA SER A 97 12.29 19.38 6.24
C SER A 97 11.79 19.79 4.85
N GLY A 98 11.09 18.89 4.14
CA GLY A 98 10.68 19.09 2.76
C GLY A 98 11.81 18.92 1.74
N GLU A 99 13.01 18.53 2.17
CA GLU A 99 14.18 18.32 1.33
C GLU A 99 14.20 16.92 0.72
N TRP A 100 14.93 16.77 -0.38
CA TRP A 100 15.21 15.47 -0.98
C TRP A 100 16.43 14.84 -0.33
N VAL A 101 16.26 13.63 0.19
CA VAL A 101 17.34 12.83 0.79
C VAL A 101 17.51 11.52 0.04
N ALA A 102 18.69 10.91 0.11
CA ALA A 102 18.91 9.60 -0.50
C ALA A 102 18.02 8.55 0.19
N MET A 103 17.23 7.81 -0.59
CA MET A 103 16.33 6.78 -0.05
C MET A 103 17.09 5.54 0.43
N HIS A 104 18.23 5.27 -0.20
CA HIS A 104 19.13 4.16 0.13
C HIS A 104 20.48 4.74 0.56
N HIS A 105 21.60 4.15 0.13
CA HIS A 105 22.91 4.73 0.35
C HIS A 105 23.21 5.86 -0.67
N PRO A 106 23.86 6.97 -0.28
CA PRO A 106 24.28 8.03 -1.21
C PRO A 106 25.22 7.60 -2.36
N PHE A 107 25.71 6.36 -2.35
CA PHE A 107 26.59 5.80 -3.38
C PHE A 107 25.86 4.85 -4.33
N THR A 108 24.55 4.65 -4.15
CA THR A 108 23.71 3.98 -5.14
C THR A 108 23.79 4.75 -6.45
N MET A 109 23.83 4.04 -7.57
CA MET A 109 23.87 4.67 -8.90
C MET A 109 22.44 4.94 -9.40
N PRO A 110 22.13 6.10 -9.96
CA PRO A 110 20.86 6.31 -10.66
C PRO A 110 20.87 5.53 -11.99
N LYS A 111 19.68 5.20 -12.51
CA LYS A 111 19.54 4.69 -13.88
C LYS A 111 19.99 5.74 -14.90
N GLU A 112 20.66 5.34 -15.98
CA GLU A 112 21.21 6.29 -16.96
C GLU A 112 20.10 7.15 -17.59
N GLU A 113 18.94 6.56 -17.88
CA GLU A 113 17.80 7.27 -18.44
C GLU A 113 17.26 8.40 -17.52
N CYS A 114 17.55 8.32 -16.23
CA CYS A 114 17.11 9.26 -15.21
C CYS A 114 18.11 10.38 -14.92
N LEU A 115 19.35 10.31 -15.45
CA LEU A 115 20.42 11.27 -15.13
C LEU A 115 20.01 12.73 -15.42
N GLN A 116 19.25 12.94 -16.48
CA GLN A 116 18.73 14.25 -16.88
C GLN A 116 17.81 14.91 -15.83
N TYR A 117 17.25 14.13 -14.89
CA TYR A 117 16.31 14.62 -13.88
C TYR A 117 16.97 14.96 -12.53
N LEU A 118 18.26 14.68 -12.35
CA LEU A 118 18.95 14.78 -11.05
C LEU A 118 18.80 16.17 -10.41
N GLU A 119 18.92 17.24 -11.19
CA GLU A 119 18.82 18.61 -10.69
C GLU A 119 17.40 19.21 -10.84
N SER A 120 16.61 18.71 -11.82
CA SER A 120 15.33 19.33 -12.18
C SER A 120 14.11 18.70 -11.53
N ASP A 121 14.11 17.37 -11.37
CA ASP A 121 12.96 16.61 -10.86
C ASP A 121 13.42 15.32 -10.14
N PRO A 122 13.97 15.46 -8.91
CA PRO A 122 14.55 14.35 -8.16
C PRO A 122 13.57 13.18 -7.94
N GLY A 123 12.26 13.47 -7.88
CA GLY A 123 11.22 12.46 -7.71
C GLY A 123 11.04 11.48 -8.88
N LYS A 124 11.60 11.79 -10.06
CA LYS A 124 11.62 10.89 -11.23
C LYS A 124 12.88 10.04 -11.32
N VAL A 125 13.85 10.25 -10.43
CA VAL A 125 15.13 9.53 -10.50
C VAL A 125 14.95 8.15 -9.88
N VAL A 126 15.19 7.12 -10.69
CA VAL A 126 15.13 5.72 -10.27
C VAL A 126 16.55 5.21 -10.00
N ALA A 127 16.71 4.49 -8.89
CA ALA A 127 17.96 3.86 -8.50
C ALA A 127 18.19 2.55 -9.26
N LYS A 128 19.46 2.27 -9.55
CA LYS A 128 19.94 0.92 -9.89
C LYS A 128 20.17 0.11 -8.62
N ALA A 129 19.08 -0.11 -7.91
CA ALA A 129 19.03 -0.92 -6.69
C ALA A 129 18.01 -2.04 -6.89
N TYR A 130 18.22 -3.12 -6.16
CA TYR A 130 17.34 -4.26 -6.17
C TYR A 130 17.38 -4.97 -4.81
N ASP A 131 16.24 -5.50 -4.41
CA ASP A 131 16.09 -6.35 -3.23
C ASP A 131 15.53 -7.71 -3.65
N LEU A 132 16.12 -8.79 -3.14
CA LEU A 132 15.55 -10.13 -3.23
C LEU A 132 14.77 -10.42 -1.96
N THR A 133 13.46 -10.61 -2.09
CA THR A 133 12.56 -10.93 -0.99
C THR A 133 12.13 -12.39 -1.07
N LEU A 134 12.07 -13.07 0.08
CA LEU A 134 11.55 -14.42 0.22
C LEU A 134 10.34 -14.41 1.15
N ASN A 135 9.16 -14.75 0.64
CA ASN A 135 7.94 -14.85 1.45
C ASN A 135 7.61 -13.56 2.26
N GLY A 136 8.04 -12.40 1.78
CA GLY A 136 7.84 -11.11 2.45
C GLY A 136 8.87 -10.76 3.52
N THR A 137 9.99 -11.49 3.59
CA THR A 137 11.19 -11.14 4.37
C THR A 137 12.29 -10.68 3.43
#